data_AF-A0A7Y8WHF8-F1
#
_entry.id   AF-A0A7Y8WHF8-F1
#
_cell.length_a   1.000
_cell.length_b   1.000
_cell.length_c   1.000
_cell.angle_alpha   90.00
_cell.angle_beta   90.00
_cell.angle_gamma   90.00
#
_symmetry.space_group_name_H-M   'P 1'
#
loop_
_entity.id
_entity.type
_entity.pdbx_description
1 polymer ?
#
loop_
_entity_poly.entity_id
_entity_poly.type
_entity_poly.pdbx_seq_one_letter_code
_entity_poly.pdbx_strand_id
1 'polypeptide(L)'
;MKRLSLKHIIASNVFLLILSILFVLPIQIVESASESLTLEITTPQNNTSHKTPTVTFNGTVNNGTSPISEITLIPFVDGQEGLPINISTEGNWSFDSLFTDGLHNVSFKATVPNGLPVEKTISIIVDTTRPIIKSIMIVPPGITDAKYYLPVEDMTGVPLDSKILVTVEESNTLDINGLLSGISKNGTSIQFVEDENSTFPNRNDKGEYEILYKPAELLVKSSTYHVYVNPFSNDTAGNFFYPKYFKFSTTSNENPEDAHGKQMGNTQACANCHSTHISNNKSLQGGKYGEVSATNYCMACHDGTSGAPVIQDFKSHKHKNIGEKTDTCTSCHNPHLSWSNENPNRLKDHFVIDHVATDTKPARKIDSDVELCESCHEQDDPAMDNLKSHYRVLSYKKSITATGSVEDFTLCFSCHDGKKGSDIVSFYSKPEFISKSGHNISAIDGSTLNGQMPCADCHVTHGSDNIKGLKKKLGHANSNEEYLTTSIDWTEYDERQFCLKCHNNKNEMYGNKVGLSTKDKNGKDIPEHIPSHETACSFCHGTGSDFIEQSRSAAHAPIKLETILIQGSISSTSEQQQSTSNGTIIPSQFPTATEPSTP
;
A
#
# COMPACT_ATOMS: atom_id res chain seq x y z
N MET A 1 75.22 38.74 77.14
CA MET A 1 75.49 37.40 76.58
C MET A 1 74.74 36.35 77.41
N LYS A 2 73.52 35.99 77.00
CA LYS A 2 72.68 35.02 77.73
C LYS A 2 73.20 33.61 77.44
N ARG A 3 73.66 32.91 78.47
CA ARG A 3 74.09 31.50 78.41
C ARG A 3 72.88 30.64 78.04
N LEU A 4 72.83 30.17 76.79
CA LEU A 4 71.90 29.11 76.39
C LEU A 4 72.28 27.84 77.17
N SER A 5 71.32 27.33 77.93
CA SER A 5 71.48 26.12 78.73
C SER A 5 71.74 24.91 77.83
N LEU A 6 72.81 24.16 78.11
CA LEU A 6 73.24 22.93 77.42
C LEU A 6 72.11 21.90 77.27
N LYS A 7 71.08 21.96 78.13
CA LYS A 7 69.87 21.12 78.04
C LYS A 7 69.03 21.38 76.79
N HIS A 8 69.03 22.60 76.25
CA HIS A 8 68.29 22.95 75.03
C HIS A 8 69.00 22.47 73.76
N ILE A 9 70.33 22.39 73.77
CA ILE A 9 71.12 21.89 72.64
C ILE A 9 70.96 20.37 72.52
N ILE A 10 70.94 19.64 73.63
CA ILE A 10 70.74 18.19 73.62
C ILE A 10 69.30 17.84 73.20
N ALA A 11 68.28 18.56 73.70
CA ALA A 11 66.90 18.34 73.28
C ALA A 11 66.68 18.64 71.78
N SER A 12 67.29 19.71 71.26
CA SER A 12 67.19 20.06 69.84
C SER A 12 67.89 19.04 68.92
N ASN A 13 69.02 18.48 69.35
CA ASN A 13 69.75 17.48 68.55
C ASN A 13 69.08 16.10 68.61
N VAL A 14 68.49 15.71 69.74
CA VAL A 14 67.70 14.47 69.82
C VAL A 14 66.42 14.58 68.99
N PHE A 15 65.77 15.76 68.97
CA PHE A 15 64.60 16.00 68.14
C PHE A 15 64.94 15.96 66.64
N LEU A 16 66.08 16.53 66.23
CA LEU A 16 66.57 16.45 64.83
C LEU A 16 67.01 15.04 64.43
N LEU A 17 67.52 14.22 65.37
CA LEU A 17 67.90 12.83 65.10
C LEU A 17 66.68 11.89 65.00
N ILE A 18 65.62 12.14 65.78
CA ILE A 18 64.36 11.40 65.66
C ILE A 18 63.63 11.79 64.38
N LEU A 19 63.69 13.07 63.99
CA LEU A 19 63.10 13.56 62.74
C LEU A 19 63.84 13.03 61.49
N SER A 20 65.16 12.80 61.57
CA SER A 20 65.91 12.19 60.46
C SER A 20 65.71 10.68 60.33
N ILE A 21 65.43 9.96 61.41
CA ILE A 21 65.08 8.52 61.37
C ILE A 21 63.68 8.29 60.78
N LEU A 22 62.76 9.27 60.90
CA LEU A 22 61.42 9.22 60.30
C LEU A 22 61.40 9.40 58.76
N PHE A 23 62.51 9.80 58.13
CA PHE A 23 62.58 10.06 56.68
C PHE A 23 63.47 9.09 55.87
N VAL A 24 63.99 8.00 56.48
CA VAL A 24 64.94 7.07 55.80
C VAL A 24 64.44 5.63 55.68
N LEU A 25 63.16 5.37 55.97
CA LEU A 25 62.51 4.14 55.52
C LEU A 25 61.57 4.49 54.37
N PRO A 26 61.84 4.04 53.12
CA PRO A 26 60.81 3.96 52.13
C PRO A 26 59.83 2.90 52.64
N ILE A 27 58.82 3.33 53.40
CA ILE A 27 57.59 2.55 53.47
C ILE A 27 57.05 2.63 52.06
N GLN A 28 57.37 1.63 51.24
CA GLN A 28 56.52 1.31 50.11
C GLN A 28 55.18 0.91 50.71
N ILE A 29 54.33 1.91 50.94
CA ILE A 29 52.90 1.68 50.91
C ILE A 29 52.66 1.33 49.44
N VAL A 30 52.76 0.03 49.14
CA VAL A 30 52.10 -0.52 47.99
C VAL A 30 50.63 -0.33 48.33
N GLU A 31 50.06 0.81 47.93
CA GLU A 31 48.66 0.84 47.56
C GLU A 31 48.57 -0.17 46.41
N SER A 32 48.38 -1.44 46.75
CA SER A 32 47.74 -2.35 45.84
C SER A 32 46.35 -1.76 45.70
N ALA A 33 46.16 -0.86 44.73
CA ALA A 33 44.85 -0.61 44.18
C ALA A 33 44.35 -1.99 43.77
N SER A 34 43.52 -2.62 44.62
CA SER A 34 42.78 -3.79 44.21
C SER A 34 41.89 -3.26 43.10
N GLU A 35 42.26 -3.54 41.85
CA GLU A 35 41.43 -3.19 40.71
C GLU A 35 40.05 -3.81 40.97
N SER A 36 39.08 -2.93 41.22
CA SER A 36 37.71 -3.30 41.58
C SER A 36 37.03 -3.95 40.38
N LEU A 37 36.09 -4.87 40.64
CA LEU A 37 35.18 -5.39 39.62
C LEU A 37 34.59 -4.23 38.80
N THR A 38 34.75 -4.25 37.48
CA THR A 38 34.15 -3.29 36.55
C THR A 38 33.25 -4.02 35.57
N LEU A 39 32.16 -3.36 35.20
CA LEU A 39 31.18 -3.85 34.24
C LEU A 39 30.83 -2.69 33.30
N GLU A 40 30.91 -2.95 32.00
CA GLU A 40 30.53 -2.02 30.96
C GLU A 40 29.61 -2.69 29.95
N ILE A 41 28.61 -1.94 29.48
CA ILE A 41 27.75 -2.31 28.37
C ILE A 41 28.26 -1.52 27.17
N THR A 42 28.76 -2.19 26.15
CA THR A 42 29.32 -1.54 24.96
C THR A 42 28.25 -1.32 23.89
N THR A 43 27.29 -2.25 23.78
CA THR A 43 26.14 -2.15 22.88
C THR A 43 24.91 -2.81 23.51
N PRO A 44 23.69 -2.30 23.26
CA PRO A 44 23.41 -1.02 22.60
C PRO A 44 23.78 0.19 23.46
N GLN A 45 23.59 1.41 22.94
CA GLN A 45 23.79 2.64 23.71
C GLN A 45 22.51 3.00 24.47
N ASN A 46 22.62 3.77 25.55
CA ASN A 46 21.46 4.08 26.37
C ASN A 46 20.41 4.91 25.61
N ASN A 47 19.15 4.56 25.78
CA ASN A 47 17.98 5.13 25.12
C ASN A 47 17.98 4.99 23.58
N THR A 48 18.57 3.92 23.03
CA THR A 48 18.44 3.62 21.60
C THR A 48 17.15 2.85 21.29
N SER A 49 16.58 3.14 20.13
CA SER A 49 15.41 2.44 19.59
C SER A 49 15.82 1.29 18.66
N HIS A 50 15.06 0.19 18.69
CA HIS A 50 15.33 -1.05 17.95
C HIS A 50 14.09 -1.51 17.18
N LYS A 51 14.26 -1.85 15.89
CA LYS A 51 13.18 -2.33 14.99
C LYS A 51 12.92 -3.83 15.06
N THR A 52 13.75 -4.54 15.81
CA THR A 52 13.66 -6.00 15.95
C THR A 52 13.37 -6.33 17.40
N PRO A 53 12.48 -7.30 17.66
CA PRO A 53 12.14 -7.67 19.03
C PRO A 53 13.32 -8.34 19.73
N THR A 54 14.24 -8.95 18.99
CA THR A 54 15.50 -9.45 19.55
C THR A 54 16.53 -8.33 19.60
N VAL A 55 17.07 -8.06 20.79
CA VAL A 55 18.17 -7.11 21.01
C VAL A 55 19.35 -7.83 21.62
N THR A 56 20.53 -7.65 21.00
CA THR A 56 21.80 -8.17 21.48
C THR A 56 22.50 -7.12 22.33
N PHE A 57 22.85 -7.49 23.55
CA PHE A 57 23.67 -6.72 24.47
C PHE A 57 25.07 -7.31 24.48
N ASN A 58 26.08 -6.46 24.31
CA ASN A 58 27.47 -6.85 24.48
C ASN A 58 28.13 -5.93 25.49
N GLY A 59 29.16 -6.45 26.14
CA GLY A 59 29.95 -5.65 27.05
C GLY A 59 31.19 -6.37 27.53
N THR A 60 31.84 -5.73 28.48
CA THR A 60 33.05 -6.22 29.12
C THR A 60 32.84 -6.28 30.62
N VAL A 61 33.50 -7.25 31.26
CA VAL A 61 33.60 -7.33 32.70
C VAL A 61 35.05 -7.65 33.04
N ASN A 62 35.62 -6.91 33.99
CA ASN A 62 36.99 -7.11 34.44
C ASN A 62 37.01 -7.19 35.96
N ASN A 63 37.84 -8.09 36.48
CA ASN A 63 38.08 -8.25 37.90
C ASN A 63 39.59 -8.28 38.08
N GLY A 64 40.23 -7.11 38.14
CA GLY A 64 41.66 -6.92 37.84
C GLY A 64 42.68 -7.66 38.73
N THR A 65 42.23 -8.54 39.64
CA THR A 65 43.09 -9.42 40.43
C THR A 65 42.64 -10.90 40.50
N SER A 66 41.44 -11.30 40.02
CA SER A 66 40.97 -12.70 40.08
C SER A 66 40.64 -13.25 38.67
N PRO A 67 40.69 -14.58 38.47
CA PRO A 67 40.39 -15.15 37.16
C PRO A 67 38.92 -14.89 36.78
N ILE A 68 38.69 -14.48 35.53
CA ILE A 68 37.36 -14.18 34.97
C ILE A 68 36.36 -15.33 35.16
N SER A 69 36.85 -16.57 35.28
CA SER A 69 36.06 -17.77 35.58
C SER A 69 35.29 -17.74 36.91
N GLU A 70 35.63 -16.83 37.83
CA GLU A 70 34.92 -16.67 39.11
C GLU A 70 33.80 -15.63 39.06
N ILE A 71 33.65 -14.91 37.95
CA ILE A 71 32.61 -13.89 37.78
C ILE A 71 31.30 -14.57 37.39
N THR A 72 30.24 -14.28 38.15
CA THR A 72 28.87 -14.62 37.76
C THR A 72 28.17 -13.35 37.29
N LEU A 73 27.75 -13.33 36.02
CA LEU A 73 27.01 -12.23 35.40
C LEU A 73 25.56 -12.66 35.15
N ILE A 74 24.61 -11.92 35.73
CA ILE A 74 23.18 -12.19 35.63
C ILE A 74 22.48 -10.98 35.00
N PRO A 75 21.69 -11.17 33.92
CA PRO A 75 20.85 -10.13 33.36
C PRO A 75 19.52 -10.03 34.12
N PHE A 76 18.98 -8.83 34.19
CA PHE A 76 17.62 -8.54 34.64
C PHE A 76 16.91 -7.74 33.55
N VAL A 77 15.77 -8.24 33.09
CA VAL A 77 14.93 -7.58 32.09
C VAL A 77 13.66 -7.12 32.79
N ASP A 78 13.45 -5.81 32.86
CA ASP A 78 12.32 -5.18 33.58
C ASP A 78 12.17 -5.70 35.02
N GLY A 79 13.31 -5.93 35.67
CA GLY A 79 13.39 -6.46 37.04
C GLY A 79 13.22 -7.97 37.17
N GLN A 80 12.99 -8.70 36.07
CA GLN A 80 12.96 -10.16 36.06
C GLN A 80 14.36 -10.74 35.86
N GLU A 81 14.77 -11.62 36.78
CA GLU A 81 16.08 -12.27 36.75
C GLU A 81 16.16 -13.32 35.63
N GLY A 82 17.23 -13.26 34.84
CA GLY A 82 17.53 -14.22 33.78
C GLY A 82 18.52 -15.30 34.20
N LEU A 83 18.95 -16.10 33.22
CA LEU A 83 19.99 -17.11 33.42
C LEU A 83 21.39 -16.47 33.40
N PRO A 84 22.38 -17.03 34.12
CA PRO A 84 23.77 -16.57 34.05
C PRO A 84 24.31 -16.56 32.62
N ILE A 85 25.04 -15.50 32.27
CA ILE A 85 25.65 -15.30 30.95
C ILE A 85 27.07 -15.88 30.95
N ASN A 86 27.43 -16.55 29.84
CA ASN A 86 28.79 -17.00 29.62
C ASN A 86 29.72 -15.81 29.32
N ILE A 87 30.82 -15.73 30.05
CA ILE A 87 31.85 -14.72 29.89
C ILE A 87 33.06 -15.37 29.22
N SER A 88 33.62 -14.73 28.20
CA SER A 88 34.83 -15.21 27.53
C SER A 88 36.06 -15.11 28.45
N THR A 89 37.15 -15.78 28.09
CA THR A 89 38.42 -15.69 28.82
C THR A 89 39.05 -14.28 28.80
N GLU A 90 38.56 -13.39 27.94
CA GLU A 90 38.99 -11.99 27.84
C GLU A 90 38.03 -11.03 28.55
N GLY A 91 36.96 -11.53 29.18
CA GLY A 91 35.99 -10.72 29.90
C GLY A 91 34.86 -10.18 29.01
N ASN A 92 34.79 -10.60 27.75
CA ASN A 92 33.72 -10.21 26.83
C ASN A 92 32.48 -11.06 27.08
N TRP A 93 31.30 -10.46 27.02
CA TRP A 93 30.03 -11.17 27.18
C TRP A 93 29.01 -10.69 26.13
N SER A 94 28.04 -11.57 25.85
CA SER A 94 26.95 -11.31 24.92
C SER A 94 25.65 -11.91 25.46
N PHE A 95 24.55 -11.18 25.33
CA PHE A 95 23.23 -11.57 25.79
C PHE A 95 22.17 -11.17 24.78
N ASP A 96 21.40 -12.14 24.31
CA ASP A 96 20.25 -11.90 23.44
C ASP A 96 18.96 -12.06 24.24
N SER A 97 18.05 -11.12 24.08
CA SER A 97 16.70 -11.23 24.65
C SER A 97 15.64 -10.79 23.65
N LEU A 98 14.47 -11.43 23.76
CA LEU A 98 13.28 -11.07 23.01
C LEU A 98 12.43 -10.12 23.85
N PHE A 99 12.07 -8.99 23.28
CA PHE A 99 11.26 -7.95 23.88
C PHE A 99 9.96 -7.76 23.11
N THR A 100 8.93 -7.27 23.80
CA THR A 100 7.75 -6.70 23.17
C THR A 100 8.02 -5.26 22.76
N ASP A 101 7.10 -4.62 22.04
CA ASP A 101 7.23 -3.17 21.82
C ASP A 101 7.07 -2.40 23.14
N GLY A 102 7.88 -1.36 23.31
CA GLY A 102 7.87 -0.50 24.49
C GLY A 102 9.26 -0.12 25.00
N LEU A 103 9.26 0.63 26.10
CA LEU A 103 10.46 0.98 26.86
C LEU A 103 10.81 -0.17 27.80
N HIS A 104 12.04 -0.65 27.72
CA HIS A 104 12.57 -1.72 28.56
C HIS A 104 13.82 -1.26 29.32
N ASN A 105 13.91 -1.65 30.58
CA ASN A 105 15.09 -1.45 31.40
C ASN A 105 15.82 -2.78 31.56
N VAL A 106 17.07 -2.84 31.09
CA VAL A 106 17.90 -4.03 31.20
C VAL A 106 19.07 -3.72 32.12
N SER A 107 19.23 -4.51 33.17
CA SER A 107 20.40 -4.43 34.03
C SER A 107 21.23 -5.69 34.00
N PHE A 108 22.54 -5.53 34.19
CA PHE A 108 23.49 -6.63 34.28
C PHE A 108 24.18 -6.52 35.62
N LYS A 109 24.14 -7.59 36.41
CA LYS A 109 24.75 -7.65 37.73
C LYS A 109 25.89 -8.65 37.72
N ALA A 110 27.11 -8.16 37.91
CA ALA A 110 28.30 -8.96 38.06
C ALA A 110 28.59 -9.18 39.56
N THR A 111 28.92 -10.42 39.92
CA THR A 111 29.28 -10.82 41.28
C THR A 111 30.54 -11.68 41.27
N VAL A 112 31.34 -11.59 42.33
CA VAL A 112 32.50 -12.44 42.57
C VAL A 112 32.51 -12.90 44.03
N PRO A 113 33.13 -14.04 44.38
CA PRO A 113 33.22 -14.50 45.76
C PRO A 113 33.86 -13.44 46.66
N ASN A 114 33.17 -13.07 47.76
CA ASN A 114 33.63 -12.09 48.75
C ASN A 114 33.85 -10.64 48.23
N GLY A 115 33.44 -10.34 46.99
CA GLY A 115 33.47 -8.98 46.43
C GLY A 115 32.12 -8.29 46.47
N LEU A 116 32.12 -6.96 46.32
CA LEU A 116 30.88 -6.19 46.17
C LEU A 116 30.30 -6.41 44.76
N PRO A 117 28.98 -6.59 44.62
CA PRO A 117 28.33 -6.66 43.31
C PRO A 117 28.46 -5.33 42.57
N VAL A 118 28.58 -5.38 41.25
CA VAL A 118 28.47 -4.21 40.37
C VAL A 118 27.30 -4.42 39.44
N GLU A 119 26.49 -3.38 39.28
CA GLU A 119 25.32 -3.40 38.41
C GLU A 119 25.37 -2.22 37.44
N LYS A 120 25.03 -2.49 36.18
CA LYS A 120 24.83 -1.48 35.15
C LYS A 120 23.46 -1.64 34.53
N THR A 121 22.77 -0.51 34.36
CA THR A 121 21.44 -0.47 33.76
C THR A 121 21.48 0.37 32.49
N ILE A 122 20.74 -0.10 31.49
CA ILE A 122 20.51 0.59 30.23
C ILE A 122 19.02 0.53 29.93
N SER A 123 18.48 1.61 29.39
CA SER A 123 17.13 1.67 28.85
C SER A 123 17.19 1.55 27.33
N ILE A 124 16.32 0.74 26.75
CA ILE A 124 16.15 0.61 25.30
C ILE A 124 14.67 0.76 24.95
N ILE A 125 14.39 1.17 23.72
CA ILE A 125 13.03 1.18 23.18
C ILE A 125 12.98 0.13 22.09
N VAL A 126 12.03 -0.78 22.17
CA VAL A 126 11.72 -1.71 21.07
C VAL A 126 10.46 -1.21 20.40
N ASP A 127 10.56 -1.01 19.10
CA ASP A 127 9.46 -0.53 18.28
C ASP A 127 9.53 -1.24 16.93
N THR A 128 8.78 -2.32 16.84
CA THR A 128 8.65 -3.14 15.64
C THR A 128 7.48 -2.70 14.77
N THR A 129 6.67 -1.74 15.24
CA THR A 129 5.51 -1.23 14.53
C THR A 129 5.89 -0.18 13.50
N ARG A 130 5.22 -0.20 12.35
CA ARG A 130 5.41 0.82 11.31
C ARG A 130 4.42 1.95 11.52
N PRO A 131 4.77 3.20 11.16
CA PRO A 131 3.80 4.26 10.98
C PRO A 131 2.75 3.90 9.93
N ILE A 132 1.48 4.18 10.21
CA ILE A 132 0.35 3.78 9.37
C ILE A 132 -0.40 5.00 8.85
N ILE A 133 -0.61 5.09 7.54
CA ILE A 133 -1.40 6.16 6.93
C ILE A 133 -2.88 5.76 6.91
N LYS A 134 -3.69 6.43 7.72
CA LYS A 134 -5.13 6.14 7.88
C LYS A 134 -5.98 6.81 6.82
N SER A 135 -5.62 8.03 6.46
CA SER A 135 -6.34 8.79 5.43
C SER A 135 -5.45 9.84 4.78
N ILE A 136 -5.77 10.13 3.52
CA ILE A 136 -5.21 11.26 2.79
C ILE A 136 -6.40 11.97 2.12
N MET A 137 -6.54 13.27 2.40
CA MET A 137 -7.65 14.09 1.94
C MET A 137 -7.16 15.39 1.32
N ILE A 138 -7.86 15.88 0.30
CA ILE A 138 -7.66 17.21 -0.26
C ILE A 138 -8.52 18.19 0.54
N VAL A 139 -7.92 19.26 1.03
CA VAL A 139 -8.58 20.35 1.75
C VAL A 139 -8.67 21.55 0.80
N PRO A 140 -9.86 21.86 0.25
CA PRO A 140 -10.00 23.01 -0.63
C PRO A 140 -9.77 24.33 0.11
N PRO A 141 -9.44 25.41 -0.61
CA PRO A 141 -9.15 26.71 -0.04
C PRO A 141 -10.33 27.26 0.76
N GLY A 142 -10.05 27.79 1.96
CA GLY A 142 -11.07 28.38 2.83
C GLY A 142 -12.03 27.38 3.49
N ILE A 143 -11.86 26.07 3.26
CA ILE A 143 -12.64 25.02 3.91
C ILE A 143 -11.98 24.63 5.23
N THR A 144 -12.75 24.68 6.31
CA THR A 144 -12.31 24.29 7.68
C THR A 144 -13.10 23.13 8.26
N ASP A 145 -14.29 22.82 7.72
CA ASP A 145 -15.12 21.72 8.17
C ASP A 145 -14.75 20.44 7.38
N ALA A 146 -14.29 19.43 8.12
CA ALA A 146 -13.76 18.18 7.57
C ALA A 146 -14.76 17.41 6.69
N LYS A 147 -16.08 17.64 6.83
CA LYS A 147 -17.09 16.99 5.99
C LYS A 147 -17.04 17.43 4.52
N TYR A 148 -16.37 18.54 4.23
CA TYR A 148 -16.17 19.06 2.87
C TYR A 148 -14.78 18.77 2.32
N TYR A 149 -13.96 17.99 3.04
CA TYR A 149 -12.71 17.50 2.51
C TYR A 149 -12.98 16.47 1.42
N LEU A 150 -12.14 16.48 0.39
CA LEU A 150 -12.32 15.64 -0.79
C LEU A 150 -11.39 14.42 -0.67
N PRO A 151 -11.80 13.23 -1.13
CA PRO A 151 -10.89 12.10 -1.25
C PRO A 151 -9.73 12.46 -2.18
N VAL A 152 -8.57 11.81 -2.08
CA VAL A 152 -7.44 12.12 -2.97
C VAL A 152 -7.48 11.41 -4.33
N GLU A 153 -8.11 10.24 -4.40
CA GLU A 153 -8.02 9.37 -5.57
C GLU A 153 -8.88 9.86 -6.73
N ASP A 154 -8.24 10.08 -7.89
CA ASP A 154 -8.89 10.47 -9.15
C ASP A 154 -9.77 11.73 -9.04
N MET A 155 -9.45 12.64 -8.11
CA MET A 155 -10.13 13.92 -8.07
C MET A 155 -9.78 14.77 -9.28
N THR A 156 -10.79 15.44 -9.82
CA THR A 156 -10.65 16.41 -10.91
C THR A 156 -11.15 17.77 -10.44
N GLY A 157 -10.64 18.85 -11.03
CA GLY A 157 -11.06 20.20 -10.67
C GLY A 157 -10.53 20.67 -9.31
N VAL A 158 -9.40 20.12 -8.85
CA VAL A 158 -8.79 20.52 -7.57
C VAL A 158 -8.30 21.98 -7.65
N PRO A 159 -8.73 22.88 -6.75
CA PRO A 159 -8.23 24.25 -6.71
C PRO A 159 -6.71 24.32 -6.50
N LEU A 160 -6.06 25.35 -7.04
CA LEU A 160 -4.60 25.43 -7.15
C LEU A 160 -3.86 25.60 -5.82
N ASP A 161 -4.55 26.13 -4.83
CA ASP A 161 -4.10 26.40 -3.47
C ASP A 161 -4.70 25.41 -2.44
N SER A 162 -5.24 24.29 -2.93
CA SER A 162 -5.69 23.20 -2.06
C SER A 162 -4.52 22.61 -1.28
N LYS A 163 -4.80 22.23 -0.03
CA LYS A 163 -3.86 21.55 0.87
C LYS A 163 -4.15 20.05 0.88
N ILE A 164 -3.23 19.26 1.41
CA ILE A 164 -3.39 17.82 1.58
C ILE A 164 -3.25 17.49 3.06
N LEU A 165 -4.31 16.94 3.65
CA LEU A 165 -4.31 16.43 5.02
C LEU A 165 -3.92 14.96 4.99
N VAL A 166 -2.88 14.60 5.73
CA VAL A 166 -2.44 13.22 5.95
C VAL A 166 -2.66 12.89 7.42
N THR A 167 -3.39 11.81 7.69
CA THR A 167 -3.58 11.28 9.05
C THR A 167 -2.72 10.05 9.25
N VAL A 168 -1.85 10.08 10.25
CA VAL A 168 -0.89 9.00 10.56
C VAL A 168 -1.12 8.45 11.96
N GLU A 169 -1.36 7.15 12.06
CA GLU A 169 -1.35 6.41 13.32
C GLU A 169 0.11 6.01 13.62
N GLU A 170 0.67 6.58 14.68
CA GLU A 170 2.03 6.33 15.17
C GLU A 170 2.08 6.56 16.69
N SER A 171 2.60 5.60 17.44
CA SER A 171 2.65 5.65 18.90
C SER A 171 3.83 6.49 19.41
N ASN A 172 4.93 6.52 18.66
CA ASN A 172 6.16 7.20 19.00
C ASN A 172 6.29 8.54 18.27
N THR A 173 7.51 9.08 18.24
CA THR A 173 7.85 10.30 17.50
C THR A 173 8.05 10.02 16.02
N LEU A 174 7.43 10.86 15.19
CA LEU A 174 7.47 10.73 13.74
C LEU A 174 8.39 11.80 13.11
N ASP A 175 9.28 11.41 12.20
CA ASP A 175 9.97 12.35 11.32
C ASP A 175 9.13 12.58 10.05
N ILE A 176 8.52 13.74 9.98
CA ILE A 176 7.55 14.11 8.94
C ILE A 176 8.17 14.87 7.76
N ASN A 177 9.48 15.15 7.84
CA ASN A 177 10.19 15.91 6.81
C ASN A 177 10.16 15.16 5.47
N GLY A 178 9.60 15.80 4.44
CA GLY A 178 9.57 15.25 3.08
C GLY A 178 8.71 13.99 2.93
N LEU A 179 7.70 13.81 3.80
CA LEU A 179 6.78 12.67 3.72
C LEU A 179 5.98 12.66 2.41
N LEU A 180 5.62 13.82 1.85
CA LEU A 180 4.79 13.92 0.65
C LEU A 180 5.56 14.54 -0.51
N SER A 181 5.50 13.92 -1.68
CA SER A 181 6.14 14.42 -2.90
C SER A 181 5.27 14.13 -4.11
N GLY A 182 5.37 14.98 -5.13
CA GLY A 182 4.61 14.79 -6.36
C GLY A 182 5.42 15.06 -7.61
N ILE A 183 4.92 14.55 -8.73
CA ILE A 183 5.43 14.83 -10.07
C ILE A 183 4.23 15.12 -10.96
N SER A 184 4.24 16.27 -11.63
CA SER A 184 3.25 16.55 -12.67
C SER A 184 3.42 15.60 -13.85
N LYS A 185 2.37 15.42 -14.66
CA LYS A 185 2.45 14.60 -15.88
C LYS A 185 3.60 15.00 -16.81
N ASN A 186 3.98 16.28 -16.83
CA ASN A 186 5.05 16.79 -17.69
C ASN A 186 6.45 16.57 -17.09
N GLY A 187 6.56 15.85 -15.97
CA GLY A 187 7.83 15.55 -15.30
C GLY A 187 8.31 16.63 -14.35
N THR A 188 7.57 17.73 -14.16
CA THR A 188 7.91 18.75 -13.16
C THR A 188 7.64 18.21 -11.76
N SER A 189 8.70 18.03 -10.96
CA SER A 189 8.59 17.69 -9.55
C SER A 189 7.93 18.81 -8.76
N ILE A 190 7.07 18.45 -7.80
CA ILE A 190 6.49 19.37 -6.84
C ILE A 190 6.75 18.85 -5.43
N GLN A 191 7.17 19.76 -4.56
CA GLN A 191 7.36 19.47 -3.15
C GLN A 191 6.13 19.94 -2.37
N PHE A 192 5.76 19.16 -1.37
CA PHE A 192 4.72 19.52 -0.42
C PHE A 192 5.41 19.81 0.90
N VAL A 193 5.24 21.03 1.40
CA VAL A 193 5.81 21.49 2.67
C VAL A 193 4.70 21.56 3.70
N GLU A 194 5.06 21.35 4.95
CA GLU A 194 4.13 21.53 6.06
C GLU A 194 3.59 22.97 6.07
N ASP A 195 2.29 23.10 6.32
CA ASP A 195 1.70 24.41 6.51
C ASP A 195 2.09 24.96 7.88
N GLU A 196 2.92 26.01 7.87
CA GLU A 196 3.42 26.75 9.06
C GLU A 196 2.32 27.21 10.02
N ASN A 197 1.08 27.35 9.54
CA ASN A 197 -0.07 27.70 10.39
C ASN A 197 -0.63 26.52 11.17
N SER A 198 -0.14 25.31 10.94
CA SER A 198 -0.52 24.11 11.67
C SER A 198 0.33 23.99 12.92
N THR A 199 -0.30 23.76 14.07
CA THR A 199 0.41 23.50 15.32
C THR A 199 0.99 22.09 15.30
N PHE A 200 2.28 21.92 15.02
CA PHE A 200 2.92 20.60 15.00
C PHE A 200 3.68 20.27 16.30
N PRO A 201 3.62 18.99 16.76
CA PRO A 201 2.77 17.92 16.27
C PRO A 201 1.31 18.07 16.73
N ASN A 202 0.35 18.16 15.79
CA ASN A 202 -1.07 18.08 16.15
C ASN A 202 -1.48 16.61 16.19
N ARG A 203 -1.94 16.14 17.35
CA ARG A 203 -2.58 14.84 17.46
C ARG A 203 -4.08 15.04 17.66
N ASN A 204 -4.90 14.29 16.93
CA ASN A 204 -6.35 14.32 17.13
C ASN A 204 -6.76 13.59 18.42
N ASP A 205 -8.05 13.57 18.72
CA ASP A 205 -8.60 12.93 19.93
C ASP A 205 -8.32 11.42 20.03
N LYS A 206 -7.92 10.78 18.91
CA LYS A 206 -7.52 9.37 18.86
C LYS A 206 -6.02 9.17 19.01
N GLY A 207 -5.25 10.25 19.19
CA GLY A 207 -3.80 10.22 19.26
C GLY A 207 -3.11 10.12 17.91
N GLU A 208 -3.82 10.24 16.78
CA GLU A 208 -3.23 10.16 15.44
C GLU A 208 -2.64 11.52 15.04
N TYR A 209 -1.50 11.54 14.36
CA TYR A 209 -0.92 12.75 13.78
C TYR A 209 -1.81 13.27 12.64
N GLU A 210 -2.14 14.56 12.67
CA GLU A 210 -2.79 15.26 11.56
C GLU A 210 -1.82 16.25 10.93
N ILE A 211 -1.42 15.95 9.70
CA ILE A 211 -0.36 16.68 9.01
C ILE A 211 -0.94 17.37 7.77
N LEU A 212 -0.98 18.70 7.80
CA LEU A 212 -1.46 19.50 6.68
C LEU A 212 -0.30 20.00 5.83
N TYR A 213 -0.29 19.57 4.57
CA TYR A 213 0.70 19.95 3.58
C TYR A 213 0.16 20.98 2.60
N LYS A 214 0.95 22.01 2.29
CA LYS A 214 0.72 22.94 1.18
C LYS A 214 1.73 22.69 0.05
N PRO A 215 1.34 22.86 -1.22
CA PRO A 215 2.30 22.92 -2.32
C PRO A 215 3.37 24.00 -2.04
N ALA A 216 4.65 23.66 -2.22
CA ALA A 216 5.76 24.63 -2.08
C ALA A 216 5.70 25.73 -3.15
N GLU A 217 5.15 25.39 -4.31
CA GLU A 217 4.84 26.29 -5.42
C GLU A 217 3.36 26.13 -5.77
N LEU A 218 2.74 27.19 -6.29
CA LEU A 218 1.35 27.11 -6.75
C LEU A 218 1.19 26.01 -7.80
N LEU A 219 0.11 25.23 -7.65
CA LEU A 219 -0.21 24.22 -8.65
C LEU A 219 -0.53 24.89 -9.99
N VAL A 220 -0.16 24.21 -11.07
CA VAL A 220 -0.43 24.67 -12.43
C VAL A 220 -1.84 24.26 -12.80
N LYS A 221 -2.59 25.14 -13.46
CA LYS A 221 -3.92 24.83 -14.01
C LYS A 221 -3.84 23.68 -15.01
N SER A 222 -4.96 22.98 -15.20
CA SER A 222 -5.09 21.93 -16.22
C SER A 222 -4.03 20.82 -16.13
N SER A 223 -3.51 20.55 -14.93
CA SER A 223 -2.37 19.67 -14.74
C SER A 223 -2.74 18.48 -13.85
N THR A 224 -2.25 17.30 -14.21
CA THR A 224 -2.36 16.09 -13.40
C THR A 224 -1.09 15.91 -12.59
N TYR A 225 -1.25 15.67 -11.29
CA TYR A 225 -0.17 15.38 -10.36
C TYR A 225 -0.27 13.93 -9.90
N HIS A 226 0.85 13.21 -9.98
CA HIS A 226 1.04 11.92 -9.34
C HIS A 226 1.77 12.17 -8.02
N VAL A 227 1.10 11.91 -6.91
CA VAL A 227 1.61 12.17 -5.57
C VAL A 227 1.84 10.85 -4.86
N TYR A 228 2.93 10.78 -4.11
CA TYR A 228 3.27 9.62 -3.33
C TYR A 228 3.73 10.00 -1.93
N VAL A 229 3.49 9.09 -1.00
CA VAL A 229 4.09 9.14 0.32
C VAL A 229 5.46 8.50 0.24
N ASN A 230 6.48 9.26 0.65
CA ASN A 230 7.88 8.90 0.55
C ASN A 230 8.15 7.60 1.33
N PRO A 231 8.51 6.50 0.64
CA PRO A 231 8.72 5.21 1.30
C PRO A 231 9.99 5.18 2.17
N PHE A 232 10.83 6.21 2.11
CA PHE A 232 12.05 6.32 2.92
C PHE A 232 11.86 7.15 4.19
N SER A 233 10.72 7.83 4.34
CA SER A 233 10.34 8.45 5.62
C SER A 233 10.12 7.37 6.67
N ASN A 234 10.49 7.66 7.91
CA ASN A 234 10.44 6.71 9.02
C ASN A 234 10.13 7.38 10.36
N ASP A 235 9.74 6.58 11.35
CA ASP A 235 9.73 7.00 12.74
C ASP A 235 11.15 7.10 13.33
N THR A 236 11.25 7.52 14.58
CA THR A 236 12.53 7.58 15.29
C THR A 236 13.20 6.23 15.54
N ALA A 237 12.46 5.12 15.50
CA ALA A 237 13.05 3.78 15.52
C ALA A 237 13.60 3.37 14.14
N GLY A 238 13.19 4.09 13.09
CA GLY A 238 13.51 3.97 11.69
C GLY A 238 12.53 3.06 10.92
N ASN A 239 11.37 2.70 11.46
CA ASN A 239 10.40 1.91 10.72
C ASN A 239 9.82 2.75 9.58
N PHE A 240 9.87 2.19 8.36
CA PHE A 240 9.43 2.90 7.15
C PHE A 240 7.93 2.77 6.95
N PHE A 241 7.33 3.84 6.41
CA PHE A 241 5.95 3.82 5.93
C PHE A 241 5.72 2.77 4.84
N TYR A 242 4.47 2.33 4.74
CA TYR A 242 4.00 1.67 3.53
C TYR A 242 3.83 2.69 2.41
N PRO A 243 4.26 2.38 1.18
CA PRO A 243 4.16 3.31 0.08
C PRO A 243 2.70 3.52 -0.32
N LYS A 244 2.28 4.78 -0.47
CA LYS A 244 0.94 5.15 -0.95
C LYS A 244 1.08 6.07 -2.16
N TYR A 245 0.23 5.87 -3.16
CA TYR A 245 0.21 6.65 -4.39
C TYR A 245 -1.20 7.09 -4.72
N PHE A 246 -1.36 8.32 -5.16
CA PHE A 246 -2.62 8.83 -5.68
C PHE A 246 -2.35 9.85 -6.79
N LYS A 247 -3.41 10.24 -7.48
CA LYS A 247 -3.33 11.30 -8.48
C LYS A 247 -4.58 12.16 -8.43
N PHE A 248 -4.40 13.42 -8.78
CA PHE A 248 -5.49 14.37 -8.98
C PHE A 248 -5.17 15.34 -10.12
N SER A 249 -6.20 16.01 -10.64
CA SER A 249 -6.09 17.03 -11.67
C SER A 249 -6.64 18.37 -11.19
N THR A 250 -5.92 19.45 -11.51
CA THR A 250 -6.30 20.81 -11.13
C THR A 250 -7.37 21.41 -12.03
N THR A 251 -8.00 22.50 -11.57
CA THR A 251 -8.97 23.30 -12.35
C THR A 251 -8.40 23.80 -13.68
N SER A 252 -9.25 23.94 -14.70
CA SER A 252 -8.90 24.41 -16.05
C SER A 252 -8.65 25.92 -16.17
N ASN A 253 -8.10 26.35 -17.32
CA ASN A 253 -7.86 27.76 -17.67
C ASN A 253 -9.12 28.52 -18.10
N GLU A 254 -10.06 27.85 -18.75
CA GLU A 254 -11.30 28.43 -19.26
C GLU A 254 -12.44 28.25 -18.24
N ASN A 255 -13.40 29.18 -18.28
CA ASN A 255 -14.50 29.44 -17.34
C ASN A 255 -14.85 28.32 -16.32
N PRO A 256 -15.14 28.66 -15.05
CA PRO A 256 -15.56 27.71 -14.01
C PRO A 256 -16.88 26.95 -14.31
N GLU A 257 -17.49 27.21 -15.47
CA GLU A 257 -18.63 26.45 -15.96
C GLU A 257 -18.15 25.13 -16.54
N ASP A 258 -18.54 24.05 -15.87
CA ASP A 258 -18.43 22.68 -16.32
C ASP A 258 -18.65 22.56 -17.85
N ALA A 259 -17.65 22.11 -18.62
CA ALA A 259 -17.73 21.95 -20.08
C ALA A 259 -18.79 20.92 -20.52
N HIS A 260 -19.20 20.03 -19.60
CA HIS A 260 -20.34 19.13 -19.79
C HIS A 260 -21.68 19.78 -19.35
N GLY A 261 -21.59 20.91 -18.64
CA GLY A 261 -22.67 21.81 -18.29
C GLY A 261 -23.55 21.38 -17.12
N LYS A 262 -24.34 22.34 -16.64
CA LYS A 262 -25.67 22.05 -16.07
C LYS A 262 -26.62 22.07 -17.26
N GLN A 263 -27.13 20.92 -17.66
CA GLN A 263 -27.86 20.76 -18.93
C GLN A 263 -29.10 21.66 -19.05
N MET A 264 -29.70 22.02 -17.91
CA MET A 264 -30.83 22.96 -17.87
C MET A 264 -30.42 24.44 -17.82
N GLY A 265 -29.14 24.75 -17.56
CA GLY A 265 -28.62 26.11 -17.41
C GLY A 265 -27.69 26.57 -18.53
N ASN A 266 -27.14 25.66 -19.34
CA ASN A 266 -26.23 25.99 -20.43
C ASN A 266 -26.49 25.10 -21.66
N THR A 267 -27.42 25.52 -22.52
CA THR A 267 -27.76 24.81 -23.77
C THR A 267 -26.62 24.80 -24.79
N GLN A 268 -25.64 25.71 -24.66
CA GLN A 268 -24.46 25.74 -25.53
C GLN A 268 -23.56 24.51 -25.29
N ALA A 269 -23.56 23.94 -24.07
CA ALA A 269 -22.84 22.71 -23.77
C ALA A 269 -23.32 21.52 -24.62
N CYS A 270 -24.61 21.48 -24.97
CA CYS A 270 -25.17 20.44 -25.83
C CYS A 270 -24.54 20.44 -27.23
N ALA A 271 -24.24 21.63 -27.77
CA ALA A 271 -23.66 21.79 -29.11
C ALA A 271 -22.19 21.34 -29.20
N ASN A 272 -21.50 21.22 -28.07
CA ASN A 272 -20.12 20.72 -28.01
C ASN A 272 -20.04 19.25 -28.44
N CYS A 273 -21.07 18.44 -28.10
CA CYS A 273 -21.10 17.01 -28.40
C CYS A 273 -22.13 16.65 -29.49
N HIS A 274 -23.25 17.37 -29.56
CA HIS A 274 -24.33 17.11 -30.50
C HIS A 274 -24.40 18.15 -31.62
N SER A 275 -24.75 17.70 -32.82
CA SER A 275 -25.06 18.59 -33.94
C SER A 275 -26.24 18.09 -34.76
N THR A 276 -27.23 18.97 -34.94
CA THR A 276 -28.37 18.74 -35.81
C THR A 276 -28.05 18.89 -37.30
N HIS A 277 -26.93 19.53 -37.66
CA HIS A 277 -26.58 19.87 -39.05
C HIS A 277 -25.50 19.00 -39.67
N ILE A 278 -24.59 18.43 -38.85
CA ILE A 278 -23.43 17.67 -39.34
C ILE A 278 -23.36 16.24 -38.79
N SER A 279 -24.30 15.82 -37.93
CA SER A 279 -24.30 14.45 -37.43
C SER A 279 -24.82 13.45 -38.46
N ASN A 280 -24.18 12.28 -38.46
CA ASN A 280 -24.42 11.13 -39.31
C ASN A 280 -24.94 9.93 -38.51
N ASN A 281 -25.37 10.13 -37.24
CA ASN A 281 -25.99 9.08 -36.42
C ASN A 281 -27.28 9.54 -35.72
N LYS A 282 -28.06 8.55 -35.24
CA LYS A 282 -29.36 8.80 -34.59
C LYS A 282 -29.26 9.56 -33.26
N SER A 283 -28.09 9.51 -32.62
CA SER A 283 -27.79 10.22 -31.37
C SER A 283 -27.35 11.67 -31.60
N LEU A 284 -27.34 12.13 -32.86
CA LEU A 284 -26.88 13.45 -33.28
C LEU A 284 -25.45 13.76 -32.82
N GLN A 285 -24.61 12.75 -32.55
CA GLN A 285 -23.23 12.97 -32.12
C GLN A 285 -22.42 13.51 -33.30
N GLY A 286 -21.56 14.48 -33.03
CA GLY A 286 -20.77 15.16 -34.07
C GLY A 286 -20.76 16.68 -33.91
N GLY A 287 -20.83 17.18 -32.68
CA GLY A 287 -20.64 18.60 -32.36
C GLY A 287 -19.27 19.14 -32.81
N LYS A 288 -19.05 20.43 -32.59
CA LYS A 288 -17.74 21.05 -32.78
C LYS A 288 -17.27 21.64 -31.45
N TYR A 289 -16.01 21.39 -31.11
CA TYR A 289 -15.32 22.11 -30.05
C TYR A 289 -14.18 22.90 -30.68
N GLY A 290 -14.35 24.22 -30.82
CA GLY A 290 -13.47 25.04 -31.66
C GLY A 290 -13.49 24.62 -33.13
N GLU A 291 -12.31 24.52 -33.75
CA GLU A 291 -12.12 24.12 -35.16
C GLU A 291 -12.03 22.59 -35.37
N VAL A 292 -12.05 21.79 -34.29
CA VAL A 292 -11.84 20.34 -34.37
C VAL A 292 -13.16 19.61 -34.60
N SER A 293 -13.22 18.77 -35.65
CA SER A 293 -14.39 17.91 -35.89
C SER A 293 -14.39 16.71 -34.93
N ALA A 294 -15.56 16.41 -34.37
CA ALA A 294 -15.68 15.51 -33.22
C ALA A 294 -15.82 14.02 -33.60
N THR A 295 -14.94 13.49 -34.46
CA THR A 295 -14.88 12.03 -34.72
C THR A 295 -14.48 11.21 -33.47
N ASN A 296 -14.03 11.88 -32.40
CA ASN A 296 -13.90 11.34 -31.05
C ASN A 296 -14.18 12.46 -30.02
N TYR A 297 -15.44 12.85 -29.87
CA TYR A 297 -15.86 14.08 -29.17
C TYR A 297 -15.31 14.23 -27.74
N CYS A 298 -15.20 13.15 -26.96
CA CYS A 298 -14.58 13.21 -25.63
C CYS A 298 -13.11 13.66 -25.73
N MET A 299 -12.37 13.08 -26.67
CA MET A 299 -10.96 13.37 -26.86
C MET A 299 -10.71 14.77 -27.44
N ALA A 300 -11.71 15.43 -28.04
CA ALA A 300 -11.57 16.82 -28.48
C ALA A 300 -11.26 17.77 -27.30
N CYS A 301 -11.70 17.42 -26.09
CA CYS A 301 -11.38 18.17 -24.87
C CYS A 301 -10.31 17.46 -24.01
N HIS A 302 -10.30 16.12 -24.01
CA HIS A 302 -9.43 15.28 -23.17
C HIS A 302 -8.08 14.88 -23.81
N ASP A 303 -7.67 15.54 -24.89
CA ASP A 303 -6.36 15.35 -25.52
C ASP A 303 -5.21 16.08 -24.78
N GLY A 304 -5.55 16.94 -23.83
CA GLY A 304 -4.60 17.77 -23.07
C GLY A 304 -4.33 19.15 -23.62
N THR A 305 -5.04 19.57 -24.66
CA THR A 305 -4.94 20.92 -25.21
C THR A 305 -5.98 21.87 -24.61
N SER A 306 -7.14 21.35 -24.19
CA SER A 306 -8.30 22.15 -23.75
C SER A 306 -8.49 22.21 -22.23
N GLY A 307 -7.48 21.79 -21.47
CA GLY A 307 -7.51 21.84 -20.01
C GLY A 307 -8.35 20.78 -19.29
N ALA A 308 -8.99 19.86 -20.03
CA ALA A 308 -9.59 18.66 -19.44
C ALA A 308 -8.50 17.61 -19.12
N PRO A 309 -8.73 16.73 -18.12
CA PRO A 309 -7.77 15.70 -17.76
C PRO A 309 -7.40 14.83 -18.95
N VAL A 310 -6.10 14.70 -19.22
CA VAL A 310 -5.63 13.87 -20.33
C VAL A 310 -5.79 12.40 -19.99
N ILE A 311 -6.44 11.65 -20.87
CA ILE A 311 -6.61 10.21 -20.71
C ILE A 311 -5.31 9.50 -21.12
N GLN A 312 -4.68 8.80 -20.17
CA GLN A 312 -3.49 7.97 -20.43
C GLN A 312 -3.88 6.72 -21.20
N ASP A 313 -2.99 6.27 -22.10
CA ASP A 313 -3.09 5.00 -22.82
C ASP A 313 -4.38 4.76 -23.62
N PHE A 314 -5.11 5.83 -23.96
CA PHE A 314 -6.37 5.76 -24.70
C PHE A 314 -6.27 5.12 -26.10
N LYS A 315 -5.06 4.85 -26.60
CA LYS A 315 -4.82 4.24 -27.92
C LYS A 315 -4.65 2.72 -27.87
N SER A 316 -4.34 2.15 -26.71
CA SER A 316 -4.14 0.70 -26.52
C SER A 316 -5.47 -0.02 -26.25
N HIS A 317 -5.46 -1.36 -26.07
CA HIS A 317 -6.66 -2.21 -26.02
C HIS A 317 -7.77 -1.60 -25.17
N LYS A 318 -8.84 -1.16 -25.84
CA LYS A 318 -9.97 -0.46 -25.22
C LYS A 318 -10.99 -1.47 -24.71
N HIS A 319 -11.64 -1.15 -23.60
CA HIS A 319 -12.95 -1.72 -23.29
C HIS A 319 -13.91 -1.37 -24.43
N LYS A 320 -14.11 -2.30 -25.36
CA LYS A 320 -15.09 -2.16 -26.45
C LYS A 320 -16.47 -2.52 -25.91
N ASN A 321 -17.47 -1.73 -26.27
CA ASN A 321 -18.86 -2.09 -26.03
C ASN A 321 -19.19 -3.42 -26.72
N ILE A 322 -20.01 -4.23 -26.08
CA ILE A 322 -20.70 -5.37 -26.70
C ILE A 322 -21.83 -4.78 -27.55
N GLY A 323 -21.51 -4.43 -28.80
CA GLY A 323 -22.39 -3.72 -29.72
C GLY A 323 -21.63 -2.67 -30.52
N GLU A 324 -21.81 -2.65 -31.84
CA GLU A 324 -20.94 -1.91 -32.76
C GLU A 324 -20.87 -0.39 -32.53
N LYS A 325 -19.61 0.09 -32.49
CA LYS A 325 -19.07 1.40 -32.91
C LYS A 325 -19.44 2.68 -32.10
N THR A 326 -18.37 3.46 -31.90
CA THR A 326 -18.23 4.90 -31.59
C THR A 326 -18.31 5.47 -30.16
N ASP A 327 -18.74 4.74 -29.13
CA ASP A 327 -18.96 5.34 -27.79
C ASP A 327 -18.26 4.59 -26.62
N THR A 328 -16.92 4.51 -26.64
CA THR A 328 -16.18 3.77 -25.58
C THR A 328 -16.11 4.49 -24.24
N CYS A 329 -16.24 5.82 -24.19
CA CYS A 329 -16.15 6.58 -22.95
C CYS A 329 -17.47 6.54 -22.17
N THR A 330 -18.59 6.60 -22.89
CA THR A 330 -19.93 6.64 -22.30
C THR A 330 -20.45 5.27 -21.87
N SER A 331 -19.64 4.21 -22.03
CA SER A 331 -19.90 2.91 -21.41
C SER A 331 -19.77 2.97 -19.89
N CYS A 332 -18.82 3.77 -19.40
CA CYS A 332 -18.54 3.94 -17.97
C CYS A 332 -18.93 5.32 -17.45
N HIS A 333 -18.80 6.36 -18.28
CA HIS A 333 -19.08 7.74 -17.90
C HIS A 333 -20.43 8.19 -18.42
N ASN A 334 -21.05 9.15 -17.73
CA ASN A 334 -22.26 9.82 -18.17
C ASN A 334 -21.95 11.30 -18.39
N PRO A 335 -21.75 11.75 -19.66
CA PRO A 335 -21.37 13.13 -19.96
C PRO A 335 -22.51 14.13 -19.70
N HIS A 336 -23.70 13.65 -19.37
CA HIS A 336 -24.84 14.46 -18.99
C HIS A 336 -24.83 14.84 -17.50
N LEU A 337 -23.96 14.23 -16.69
CA LEU A 337 -23.82 14.56 -15.28
C LEU A 337 -22.94 15.78 -15.09
N SER A 338 -23.40 16.68 -14.21
CA SER A 338 -22.56 17.73 -13.67
C SER A 338 -21.54 17.14 -12.70
N TRP A 339 -20.37 17.76 -12.63
CA TRP A 339 -19.36 17.41 -11.63
C TRP A 339 -19.92 17.61 -10.20
N SER A 340 -19.57 16.69 -9.31
CA SER A 340 -19.85 16.77 -7.87
C SER A 340 -18.71 16.13 -7.08
N ASN A 341 -18.64 16.39 -5.78
CA ASN A 341 -17.65 15.77 -4.89
C ASN A 341 -17.84 14.25 -4.81
N GLU A 342 -19.10 13.79 -4.92
CA GLU A 342 -19.49 12.38 -4.85
C GLU A 342 -19.28 11.66 -6.19
N ASN A 343 -19.28 12.41 -7.31
CA ASN A 343 -19.05 11.87 -8.65
C ASN A 343 -18.09 12.75 -9.48
N PRO A 344 -16.82 12.91 -9.04
CA PRO A 344 -15.86 13.81 -9.68
C PRO A 344 -15.43 13.33 -11.07
N ASN A 345 -15.65 12.04 -11.35
CA ASN A 345 -15.34 11.40 -12.62
C ASN A 345 -16.57 11.20 -13.51
N ARG A 346 -17.77 11.63 -13.09
CA ARG A 346 -19.03 11.48 -13.84
C ARG A 346 -19.23 10.03 -14.30
N LEU A 347 -18.94 9.09 -13.41
CA LEU A 347 -19.31 7.71 -13.63
C LEU A 347 -20.82 7.62 -13.80
N LYS A 348 -21.28 6.63 -14.54
CA LYS A 348 -22.70 6.32 -14.65
C LYS A 348 -23.34 6.20 -13.29
N ASP A 349 -24.62 6.49 -13.26
CA ASP A 349 -25.45 6.55 -12.08
C ASP A 349 -26.76 5.81 -12.32
N HIS A 350 -27.44 5.52 -11.23
CA HIS A 350 -28.72 4.82 -11.23
C HIS A 350 -29.49 5.14 -9.95
N PHE A 351 -30.79 4.85 -9.95
CA PHE A 351 -31.65 4.93 -8.79
C PHE A 351 -31.91 3.53 -8.25
N VAL A 352 -31.75 3.38 -6.94
CA VAL A 352 -32.01 2.12 -6.24
C VAL A 352 -33.10 2.34 -5.20
N ILE A 353 -34.28 1.76 -5.44
CA ILE A 353 -35.50 2.08 -4.70
C ILE A 353 -36.12 0.81 -4.14
N ASP A 354 -36.33 0.77 -2.84
CA ASP A 354 -37.10 -0.28 -2.19
C ASP A 354 -38.60 0.05 -2.29
N HIS A 355 -39.31 -0.65 -3.18
CA HIS A 355 -40.76 -0.52 -3.31
C HIS A 355 -41.45 -1.34 -2.24
N VAL A 356 -42.34 -0.71 -1.49
CA VAL A 356 -43.26 -1.39 -0.58
C VAL A 356 -44.29 -2.19 -1.38
N ALA A 357 -44.82 -3.25 -0.76
CA ALA A 357 -45.89 -4.02 -1.37
C ALA A 357 -47.14 -3.17 -1.57
N THR A 358 -47.82 -3.36 -2.70
CA THR A 358 -49.15 -2.82 -2.98
C THR A 358 -50.14 -3.98 -3.15
N ASP A 359 -51.43 -3.67 -3.26
CA ASP A 359 -52.48 -4.68 -3.49
C ASP A 359 -52.27 -5.49 -4.78
N THR A 360 -51.46 -5.00 -5.71
CA THR A 360 -51.24 -5.59 -7.04
C THR A 360 -49.80 -6.03 -7.30
N LYS A 361 -48.82 -5.63 -6.47
CA LYS A 361 -47.41 -6.02 -6.64
C LYS A 361 -46.73 -6.27 -5.29
N PRO A 362 -45.94 -7.34 -5.15
CA PRO A 362 -45.17 -7.57 -3.93
C PRO A 362 -44.08 -6.50 -3.76
N ALA A 363 -43.61 -6.33 -2.52
CA ALA A 363 -42.46 -5.50 -2.23
C ALA A 363 -41.25 -5.99 -3.04
N ARG A 364 -40.54 -5.06 -3.69
CA ARG A 364 -39.36 -5.39 -4.50
C ARG A 364 -38.39 -4.23 -4.56
N LYS A 365 -37.11 -4.54 -4.75
CA LYS A 365 -36.07 -3.53 -5.02
C LYS A 365 -36.00 -3.28 -6.52
N ILE A 366 -36.04 -2.02 -6.93
CA ILE A 366 -35.86 -1.56 -8.31
C ILE A 366 -34.52 -0.89 -8.43
N ASP A 367 -33.81 -1.25 -9.50
CA ASP A 367 -32.54 -0.66 -9.90
C ASP A 367 -32.70 -0.14 -11.32
N SER A 368 -32.54 1.18 -11.51
CA SER A 368 -32.77 1.81 -12.82
C SER A 368 -31.73 1.43 -13.88
N ASP A 369 -30.62 0.77 -13.52
CA ASP A 369 -29.69 0.18 -14.50
C ASP A 369 -30.25 -1.11 -15.13
N VAL A 370 -31.25 -1.72 -14.48
CA VAL A 370 -31.93 -2.96 -14.94
C VAL A 370 -33.32 -2.66 -15.48
N GLU A 371 -34.10 -1.83 -14.76
CA GLU A 371 -35.49 -1.50 -15.09
C GLU A 371 -35.73 0.00 -14.88
N LEU A 372 -35.91 0.75 -15.98
CA LEU A 372 -36.19 2.19 -15.93
C LEU A 372 -37.46 2.48 -15.13
N CYS A 373 -37.44 3.54 -14.33
CA CYS A 373 -38.59 3.94 -13.51
C CYS A 373 -39.80 4.28 -14.40
N GLU A 374 -39.53 4.90 -15.55
CA GLU A 374 -40.48 5.33 -16.56
C GLU A 374 -41.20 4.16 -17.26
N SER A 375 -40.71 2.93 -17.08
CA SER A 375 -41.43 1.73 -17.55
C SER A 375 -42.71 1.45 -16.73
N CYS A 376 -42.79 1.99 -15.51
CA CYS A 376 -43.90 1.78 -14.58
C CYS A 376 -44.55 3.10 -14.13
N HIS A 377 -43.83 4.22 -14.15
CA HIS A 377 -44.30 5.53 -13.69
C HIS A 377 -44.35 6.52 -14.85
N GLU A 378 -45.38 7.36 -14.90
CA GLU A 378 -45.40 8.51 -15.80
C GLU A 378 -44.48 9.62 -15.26
N GLN A 379 -44.03 10.51 -16.14
CA GLN A 379 -43.04 11.54 -15.81
C GLN A 379 -43.51 12.51 -14.71
N ASP A 380 -44.83 12.64 -14.54
CA ASP A 380 -45.47 13.54 -13.57
C ASP A 380 -45.96 12.81 -12.30
N ASP A 381 -45.58 11.54 -12.10
CA ASP A 381 -45.95 10.78 -10.91
C ASP A 381 -45.28 11.38 -9.66
N PRO A 382 -46.04 11.79 -8.61
CA PRO A 382 -45.47 12.29 -7.35
C PRO A 382 -44.50 11.32 -6.67
N ALA A 383 -44.57 10.02 -6.97
CA ALA A 383 -43.60 9.04 -6.50
C ALA A 383 -42.17 9.33 -7.03
N MET A 384 -42.05 10.00 -8.17
CA MET A 384 -40.78 10.39 -8.79
C MET A 384 -40.11 11.59 -8.10
N ASP A 385 -40.84 12.36 -7.29
CA ASP A 385 -40.31 13.56 -6.61
C ASP A 385 -39.22 13.23 -5.57
N ASN A 386 -39.23 12.01 -5.02
CA ASN A 386 -38.28 11.55 -4.00
C ASN A 386 -37.11 10.70 -4.56
N LEU A 387 -36.90 10.67 -5.88
CA LEU A 387 -35.81 9.89 -6.47
C LEU A 387 -34.42 10.31 -6.00
N LYS A 388 -34.23 11.59 -5.65
CA LYS A 388 -32.91 12.12 -5.24
C LYS A 388 -32.31 11.39 -4.03
N SER A 389 -33.10 10.94 -3.06
CA SER A 389 -32.59 10.18 -1.90
C SER A 389 -32.14 8.75 -2.26
N HIS A 390 -32.59 8.25 -3.41
CA HIS A 390 -32.31 6.92 -3.95
C HIS A 390 -31.23 6.93 -5.04
N TYR A 391 -30.70 8.11 -5.34
CA TYR A 391 -29.60 8.30 -6.29
C TYR A 391 -28.33 7.58 -5.85
N ARG A 392 -27.70 6.83 -6.75
CA ARG A 392 -26.44 6.13 -6.51
C ARG A 392 -25.52 6.30 -7.72
N VAL A 393 -24.23 6.44 -7.45
CA VAL A 393 -23.18 6.50 -8.48
C VAL A 393 -22.59 5.10 -8.57
N LEU A 394 -22.39 4.59 -9.80
CA LEU A 394 -21.64 3.36 -10.00
C LEU A 394 -20.19 3.58 -9.56
N SER A 395 -19.71 2.69 -8.70
CA SER A 395 -18.45 2.85 -8.00
C SER A 395 -17.33 2.05 -8.66
N TYR A 396 -16.14 2.62 -8.62
CA TYR A 396 -14.88 1.97 -8.98
C TYR A 396 -13.79 2.42 -8.00
N LYS A 397 -13.91 1.99 -6.74
CA LYS A 397 -12.97 2.39 -5.69
C LYS A 397 -11.61 1.75 -5.90
N LYS A 398 -10.56 2.45 -5.45
CA LYS A 398 -9.16 2.02 -5.56
C LYS A 398 -8.56 1.76 -4.19
N SER A 399 -7.26 1.51 -4.13
CA SER A 399 -6.59 0.94 -2.96
C SER A 399 -6.66 1.79 -1.68
N ILE A 400 -6.83 3.11 -1.78
CA ILE A 400 -6.96 3.95 -0.58
C ILE A 400 -8.41 3.91 -0.05
N THR A 401 -9.39 3.89 -0.95
CA THR A 401 -10.81 4.11 -0.62
C THR A 401 -11.67 2.85 -0.59
N ALA A 402 -11.19 1.74 -1.14
CA ALA A 402 -11.93 0.49 -1.20
C ALA A 402 -11.90 -0.28 0.13
N THR A 403 -13.08 -0.75 0.52
CA THR A 403 -13.31 -1.65 1.66
C THR A 403 -13.23 -3.12 1.26
N GLY A 404 -13.37 -3.41 -0.03
CA GLY A 404 -13.40 -4.76 -0.61
C GLY A 404 -14.80 -5.38 -0.66
N SER A 405 -15.83 -4.55 -0.55
CA SER A 405 -17.24 -4.93 -0.67
C SER A 405 -17.71 -4.91 -2.13
N VAL A 406 -18.83 -5.57 -2.42
CA VAL A 406 -19.39 -5.60 -3.79
C VAL A 406 -19.80 -4.19 -4.24
N GLU A 407 -20.21 -3.33 -3.31
CA GLU A 407 -20.60 -1.95 -3.54
C GLU A 407 -19.44 -1.09 -4.07
N ASP A 408 -18.19 -1.47 -3.81
CA ASP A 408 -17.03 -0.72 -4.24
C ASP A 408 -16.80 -0.79 -5.76
N PHE A 409 -17.36 -1.80 -6.45
CA PHE A 409 -17.03 -2.16 -7.84
C PHE A 409 -18.25 -2.24 -8.77
N THR A 410 -19.37 -1.62 -8.40
CA THR A 410 -20.63 -1.70 -9.15
C THR A 410 -20.53 -1.22 -10.60
N LEU A 411 -19.58 -0.34 -10.93
CA LEU A 411 -19.30 0.07 -12.31
C LEU A 411 -18.93 -1.12 -13.20
N CYS A 412 -18.06 -2.00 -12.72
CA CYS A 412 -17.64 -3.18 -13.47
C CYS A 412 -18.78 -4.21 -13.56
N PHE A 413 -19.51 -4.40 -12.46
CA PHE A 413 -20.61 -5.37 -12.41
C PHE A 413 -21.81 -4.98 -13.26
N SER A 414 -21.99 -3.69 -13.61
CA SER A 414 -23.04 -3.26 -14.56
C SER A 414 -22.93 -3.92 -15.94
N CYS A 415 -21.74 -4.42 -16.31
CA CYS A 415 -21.47 -5.15 -17.55
C CYS A 415 -21.03 -6.61 -17.31
N HIS A 416 -20.43 -6.92 -16.16
CA HIS A 416 -19.91 -8.25 -15.84
C HIS A 416 -20.77 -8.99 -14.80
N ASP A 417 -22.05 -9.16 -15.14
CA ASP A 417 -23.11 -9.76 -14.31
C ASP A 417 -23.52 -11.18 -14.74
N GLY A 418 -22.86 -11.75 -15.74
CA GLY A 418 -23.23 -13.04 -16.34
C GLY A 418 -24.32 -12.97 -17.41
N LYS A 419 -24.99 -11.82 -17.59
CA LYS A 419 -26.02 -11.61 -18.62
C LYS A 419 -25.48 -10.82 -19.80
N LYS A 420 -24.86 -9.67 -19.53
CA LYS A 420 -24.26 -8.80 -20.56
C LYS A 420 -22.85 -9.30 -20.92
N GLY A 421 -22.09 -9.74 -19.91
CA GLY A 421 -20.72 -10.23 -20.04
C GLY A 421 -20.44 -11.38 -19.08
N SER A 422 -19.16 -11.66 -18.82
CA SER A 422 -18.77 -12.69 -17.87
C SER A 422 -19.30 -12.42 -16.46
N ASP A 423 -19.76 -13.45 -15.75
CA ASP A 423 -20.11 -13.34 -14.33
C ASP A 423 -18.84 -13.24 -13.49
N ILE A 424 -18.44 -12.03 -13.12
CA ILE A 424 -17.40 -11.83 -12.09
C ILE A 424 -18.01 -11.39 -10.76
N VAL A 425 -19.24 -10.84 -10.78
CA VAL A 425 -19.94 -10.38 -9.57
C VAL A 425 -20.14 -11.53 -8.58
N SER A 426 -20.29 -12.77 -9.05
CA SER A 426 -20.37 -13.93 -8.17
C SER A 426 -19.18 -14.07 -7.22
N PHE A 427 -17.97 -13.76 -7.67
CA PHE A 427 -16.74 -13.87 -6.87
C PHE A 427 -16.66 -12.85 -5.72
N TYR A 428 -17.45 -11.78 -5.81
CA TYR A 428 -17.50 -10.68 -4.84
C TYR A 428 -18.77 -10.67 -3.98
N SER A 429 -19.79 -11.42 -4.36
CA SER A 429 -21.10 -11.40 -3.70
C SER A 429 -21.48 -12.73 -3.04
N LYS A 430 -20.97 -13.87 -3.54
CA LYS A 430 -21.37 -15.18 -3.02
C LYS A 430 -20.45 -15.65 -1.88
N PRO A 431 -21.00 -16.00 -0.70
CA PRO A 431 -20.20 -16.39 0.46
C PRO A 431 -19.24 -17.57 0.21
N GLU A 432 -19.62 -18.52 -0.65
CA GLU A 432 -18.79 -19.69 -0.97
C GLU A 432 -17.48 -19.34 -1.69
N PHE A 433 -17.45 -18.24 -2.47
CA PHE A 433 -16.24 -17.75 -3.12
C PHE A 433 -15.45 -16.84 -2.18
N ILE A 434 -16.13 -15.94 -1.47
CA ILE A 434 -15.50 -14.97 -0.56
C ILE A 434 -14.75 -15.67 0.58
N SER A 435 -15.36 -16.70 1.18
CA SER A 435 -14.75 -17.44 2.31
C SER A 435 -13.51 -18.25 1.91
N LYS A 436 -13.42 -18.65 0.65
CA LYS A 436 -12.30 -19.45 0.11
C LYS A 436 -11.27 -18.62 -0.63
N SER A 437 -11.58 -17.36 -0.95
CA SER A 437 -10.74 -16.48 -1.75
C SER A 437 -9.45 -16.11 -1.02
N GLY A 438 -8.30 -16.40 -1.63
CA GLY A 438 -6.99 -15.91 -1.23
C GLY A 438 -6.82 -14.40 -1.47
N HIS A 439 -7.66 -13.79 -2.31
CA HIS A 439 -7.67 -12.35 -2.56
C HIS A 439 -8.67 -11.59 -1.68
N ASN A 440 -9.34 -12.29 -0.76
CA ASN A 440 -10.04 -11.67 0.35
C ASN A 440 -9.02 -11.42 1.48
N ILE A 441 -8.55 -10.17 1.56
CA ILE A 441 -7.41 -9.76 2.37
C ILE A 441 -7.78 -8.64 3.35
N SER A 442 -7.07 -8.60 4.47
CA SER A 442 -7.11 -7.48 5.41
C SER A 442 -5.82 -6.68 5.24
N ALA A 443 -5.96 -5.37 5.03
CA ALA A 443 -4.82 -4.47 4.95
C ALA A 443 -4.16 -4.34 6.32
N ILE A 444 -2.83 -4.31 6.32
CA ILE A 444 -2.01 -3.98 7.49
C ILE A 444 -1.27 -2.65 7.34
N ASP A 445 -1.44 -2.00 6.18
CA ASP A 445 -0.80 -0.74 5.83
C ASP A 445 -1.67 0.51 6.13
N GLY A 446 -2.78 0.32 6.83
CA GLY A 446 -3.74 1.37 7.20
C GLY A 446 -4.87 1.62 6.21
N SER A 447 -4.82 1.03 5.01
CA SER A 447 -5.96 1.10 4.08
C SER A 447 -7.21 0.50 4.71
N THR A 448 -8.37 0.95 4.23
CA THR A 448 -9.69 0.46 4.70
C THR A 448 -10.05 -0.94 4.17
N LEU A 449 -9.20 -1.54 3.32
CA LEU A 449 -9.47 -2.82 2.71
C LEU A 449 -9.53 -3.93 3.76
N ASN A 450 -10.70 -4.56 3.85
CA ASN A 450 -10.93 -5.76 4.64
C ASN A 450 -11.94 -6.64 3.90
N GLY A 451 -11.51 -7.16 2.75
CA GLY A 451 -12.39 -7.76 1.76
C GLY A 451 -11.67 -8.14 0.48
N GLN A 452 -12.43 -8.30 -0.61
CA GLN A 452 -11.87 -8.66 -1.91
C GLN A 452 -11.00 -7.52 -2.48
N MET A 453 -9.90 -7.90 -3.12
CA MET A 453 -8.99 -6.96 -3.75
C MET A 453 -9.68 -6.07 -4.81
N PRO A 454 -9.40 -4.75 -4.81
CA PRO A 454 -9.92 -3.83 -5.82
C PRO A 454 -9.54 -4.17 -7.25
N CYS A 455 -10.50 -4.07 -8.17
CA CYS A 455 -10.26 -4.27 -9.60
C CYS A 455 -9.17 -3.33 -10.13
N ALA A 456 -9.11 -2.12 -9.57
CA ALA A 456 -8.14 -1.10 -9.92
C ALA A 456 -6.71 -1.43 -9.55
N ASP A 457 -6.44 -2.48 -8.76
CA ASP A 457 -5.09 -2.94 -8.50
C ASP A 457 -4.51 -3.74 -9.66
N CYS A 458 -5.35 -4.50 -10.37
CA CYS A 458 -4.94 -5.33 -11.48
C CYS A 458 -5.22 -4.69 -12.83
N HIS A 459 -6.28 -3.89 -12.96
CA HIS A 459 -6.76 -3.37 -14.25
C HIS A 459 -6.48 -1.87 -14.45
N VAL A 460 -6.40 -1.47 -15.73
CA VAL A 460 -6.41 -0.07 -16.18
C VAL A 460 -7.59 0.14 -17.14
N THR A 461 -8.56 0.95 -16.71
CA THR A 461 -9.82 1.17 -17.43
C THR A 461 -9.68 2.00 -18.71
N HIS A 462 -8.65 2.83 -18.80
CA HIS A 462 -8.44 3.76 -19.91
C HIS A 462 -7.60 3.20 -21.06
N GLY A 463 -7.21 1.93 -20.99
CA GLY A 463 -6.40 1.25 -22.00
C GLY A 463 -5.23 0.51 -21.36
N SER A 464 -4.90 -0.63 -21.94
CA SER A 464 -3.71 -1.39 -21.59
C SER A 464 -3.05 -1.97 -22.84
N ASP A 465 -1.76 -2.21 -22.75
CA ASP A 465 -1.00 -2.84 -23.82
C ASP A 465 -1.28 -4.35 -23.94
N ASN A 466 -2.13 -4.91 -23.08
CA ASN A 466 -2.59 -6.31 -23.18
C ASN A 466 -4.10 -6.46 -23.34
N ILE A 467 -4.48 -7.61 -23.91
CA ILE A 467 -5.87 -7.99 -24.22
C ILE A 467 -6.79 -8.15 -22.99
N LYS A 468 -6.23 -8.19 -21.77
CA LYS A 468 -6.97 -8.32 -20.51
C LYS A 468 -7.11 -7.01 -19.73
N GLY A 469 -6.61 -5.90 -20.26
CA GLY A 469 -6.72 -4.61 -19.58
C GLY A 469 -5.87 -4.53 -18.31
N LEU A 470 -4.82 -5.36 -18.17
CA LEU A 470 -4.03 -5.47 -16.93
C LEU A 470 -2.97 -4.38 -16.82
N LYS A 471 -2.64 -3.96 -15.61
CA LYS A 471 -1.49 -3.08 -15.36
C LYS A 471 -0.19 -3.77 -15.73
N LYS A 472 0.76 -2.98 -16.21
CA LYS A 472 2.16 -3.41 -16.34
C LYS A 472 2.85 -3.52 -14.99
N LYS A 473 2.56 -2.62 -14.05
CA LYS A 473 3.16 -2.65 -12.71
C LYS A 473 2.10 -3.06 -11.71
N LEU A 474 2.34 -4.20 -11.07
CA LEU A 474 1.51 -4.77 -10.01
C LEU A 474 2.26 -4.63 -8.69
N GLY A 475 1.52 -4.50 -7.58
CA GLY A 475 2.10 -4.08 -6.32
C GLY A 475 1.78 -2.62 -6.02
N HIS A 476 1.70 -2.29 -4.73
CA HIS A 476 1.71 -0.92 -4.25
C HIS A 476 3.13 -0.41 -4.06
N ALA A 477 4.07 -1.27 -3.66
CA ALA A 477 5.49 -0.91 -3.70
C ALA A 477 6.00 -0.84 -5.16
N ASN A 478 6.85 0.16 -5.46
CA ASN A 478 7.52 0.33 -6.75
C ASN A 478 8.25 -0.95 -7.18
N SER A 479 7.57 -1.85 -7.89
CA SER A 479 8.22 -2.96 -8.57
C SER A 479 8.89 -2.43 -9.83
N ASN A 480 10.20 -2.63 -9.94
CA ASN A 480 10.91 -2.40 -11.20
C ASN A 480 10.55 -3.48 -12.25
N GLU A 481 9.86 -4.53 -11.82
CA GLU A 481 9.40 -5.61 -12.69
C GLU A 481 8.07 -5.23 -13.33
N GLU A 482 8.09 -4.97 -14.63
CA GLU A 482 6.88 -4.87 -15.43
C GLU A 482 6.37 -6.28 -15.81
N TYR A 483 5.06 -6.40 -15.88
CA TYR A 483 4.33 -7.45 -16.54
C TYR A 483 4.02 -6.99 -17.97
N LEU A 484 4.57 -7.72 -18.93
CA LEU A 484 4.29 -7.52 -20.34
C LEU A 484 3.81 -8.86 -20.87
N THR A 485 2.60 -8.91 -21.39
CA THR A 485 2.19 -9.97 -22.30
C THR A 485 2.20 -9.39 -23.71
N THR A 486 2.98 -10.01 -24.58
CA THR A 486 3.08 -9.67 -26.00
C THR A 486 2.18 -10.57 -26.85
N SER A 487 1.52 -11.55 -26.22
CA SER A 487 0.64 -12.49 -26.88
C SER A 487 -0.72 -11.85 -27.17
N ILE A 488 -1.26 -12.18 -28.33
CA ILE A 488 -2.66 -11.87 -28.69
C ILE A 488 -3.65 -12.81 -28.00
N ASP A 489 -3.16 -13.94 -27.47
CA ASP A 489 -3.93 -14.95 -26.75
C ASP A 489 -3.55 -15.00 -25.27
N TRP A 490 -4.50 -15.38 -24.42
CA TRP A 490 -4.23 -15.62 -22.99
C TRP A 490 -3.93 -17.09 -22.79
N THR A 491 -2.67 -17.43 -22.55
CA THR A 491 -2.22 -18.82 -22.38
C THR A 491 -2.00 -19.18 -20.91
N GLU A 492 -1.82 -20.47 -20.61
CA GLU A 492 -1.43 -20.96 -19.27
C GLU A 492 -0.14 -20.29 -18.78
N TYR A 493 0.81 -20.06 -19.69
CA TYR A 493 2.04 -19.35 -19.40
C TYR A 493 1.79 -17.89 -19.03
N ASP A 494 0.97 -17.15 -19.81
CA ASP A 494 0.65 -15.75 -19.52
C ASP A 494 -0.03 -15.59 -18.16
N GLU A 495 -0.97 -16.49 -17.83
CA GLU A 495 -1.66 -16.51 -16.54
C GLU A 495 -0.69 -16.76 -15.39
N ARG A 496 0.18 -17.78 -15.51
CA ARG A 496 1.15 -18.09 -14.47
C ARG A 496 2.09 -16.90 -14.26
N GLN A 497 2.64 -16.34 -15.34
CA GLN A 497 3.53 -15.17 -15.24
C GLN A 497 2.83 -13.99 -14.57
N PHE A 498 1.54 -13.78 -14.84
CA PHE A 498 0.75 -12.74 -14.17
C PHE A 498 0.66 -12.99 -12.66
N CYS A 499 0.21 -14.18 -12.22
CA CYS A 499 0.09 -14.50 -10.80
C CYS A 499 1.43 -14.37 -10.06
N LEU A 500 2.52 -14.82 -10.67
CA LEU A 500 3.86 -14.76 -10.07
C LEU A 500 4.39 -13.34 -9.86
N LYS A 501 3.78 -12.32 -10.48
CA LYS A 501 4.13 -10.92 -10.17
C LYS A 501 3.70 -10.51 -8.77
N CYS A 502 2.68 -11.11 -8.19
CA CYS A 502 2.29 -10.85 -6.80
C CYS A 502 2.79 -11.97 -5.86
N HIS A 503 2.90 -13.20 -6.34
CA HIS A 503 3.34 -14.36 -5.56
C HIS A 503 4.87 -14.60 -5.59
N ASN A 504 5.67 -13.53 -5.50
CA ASN A 504 7.13 -13.58 -5.56
C ASN A 504 7.86 -13.21 -4.26
N ASN A 505 7.11 -12.97 -3.17
CA ASN A 505 7.63 -12.50 -1.88
C ASN A 505 8.34 -11.13 -1.92
N LYS A 506 8.22 -10.39 -3.03
CA LYS A 506 8.84 -9.07 -3.23
C LYS A 506 7.78 -7.98 -3.31
N ASN A 507 6.82 -8.16 -4.21
CA ASN A 507 5.77 -7.19 -4.47
C ASN A 507 4.77 -7.21 -3.31
N GLU A 508 4.51 -6.03 -2.79
CA GLU A 508 3.68 -5.81 -1.62
C GLU A 508 2.34 -5.22 -2.06
N MET A 509 1.26 -5.72 -1.46
CA MET A 509 -0.10 -5.26 -1.62
C MET A 509 -0.75 -5.10 -0.24
N TYR A 510 -1.19 -3.91 0.12
CA TYR A 510 -1.86 -3.65 1.40
C TYR A 510 -1.04 -4.02 2.65
N GLY A 511 0.26 -3.89 2.55
CA GLY A 511 1.28 -4.29 3.52
C GLY A 511 1.64 -5.78 3.48
N ASN A 512 0.94 -6.59 2.68
CA ASN A 512 1.15 -8.03 2.58
C ASN A 512 2.12 -8.38 1.45
N LYS A 513 3.10 -9.24 1.74
CA LYS A 513 3.95 -9.90 0.73
C LYS A 513 3.67 -11.39 0.76
N VAL A 514 3.42 -11.98 -0.41
CA VAL A 514 3.07 -13.39 -0.51
C VAL A 514 4.07 -14.08 -1.44
N GLY A 515 4.64 -15.19 -0.98
CA GLY A 515 5.42 -16.10 -1.80
C GLY A 515 4.61 -17.32 -2.23
N LEU A 516 5.14 -18.09 -3.18
CA LEU A 516 4.66 -19.45 -3.42
C LEU A 516 4.98 -20.33 -2.21
N SER A 517 3.96 -20.92 -1.58
CA SER A 517 4.19 -21.92 -0.53
C SER A 517 4.75 -23.18 -1.14
N THR A 518 5.96 -23.61 -0.77
CA THR A 518 6.54 -24.86 -1.29
C THR A 518 5.97 -26.10 -0.62
N LYS A 519 5.19 -25.92 0.46
CA LYS A 519 4.58 -26.99 1.25
C LYS A 519 3.09 -26.77 1.42
N ASP A 520 2.34 -27.87 1.51
CA ASP A 520 0.94 -27.87 1.91
C ASP A 520 0.80 -27.73 3.44
N LYS A 521 -0.45 -27.68 3.92
CA LYS A 521 -0.77 -27.57 5.35
C LYS A 521 -0.30 -28.76 6.20
N ASN A 522 0.06 -29.87 5.57
CA ASN A 522 0.59 -31.07 6.23
C ASN A 522 2.13 -31.14 6.12
N GLY A 523 2.78 -30.12 5.56
CA GLY A 523 4.22 -30.06 5.37
C GLY A 523 4.75 -30.83 4.16
N LYS A 524 3.86 -31.36 3.30
CA LYS A 524 4.23 -32.09 2.08
C LYS A 524 4.60 -31.10 0.98
N ASP A 525 5.65 -31.41 0.22
CA ASP A 525 6.07 -30.57 -0.91
C ASP A 525 4.99 -30.48 -1.99
N ILE A 526 4.88 -29.30 -2.60
CA ILE A 526 4.01 -29.01 -3.75
C ILE A 526 4.93 -28.78 -4.96
N PRO A 527 5.18 -29.82 -5.79
CA PRO A 527 6.13 -29.72 -6.91
C PRO A 527 5.80 -28.60 -7.91
N GLU A 528 4.53 -28.29 -8.10
CA GLU A 528 4.02 -27.28 -9.01
C GLU A 528 4.26 -25.84 -8.50
N HIS A 529 4.60 -25.67 -7.21
CA HIS A 529 4.90 -24.40 -6.56
C HIS A 529 6.37 -23.98 -6.69
N ILE A 530 6.93 -24.17 -7.89
CA ILE A 530 8.23 -23.62 -8.28
C ILE A 530 8.04 -22.60 -9.41
N PRO A 531 8.76 -21.46 -9.43
CA PRO A 531 8.55 -20.41 -10.44
C PRO A 531 8.66 -20.90 -11.89
N SER A 532 9.50 -21.91 -12.15
CA SER A 532 9.76 -22.47 -13.47
C SER A 532 8.75 -23.54 -13.94
N HIS A 533 7.77 -23.92 -13.12
CA HIS A 533 6.76 -24.89 -13.53
C HIS A 533 5.87 -24.32 -14.64
N GLU A 534 5.32 -25.17 -15.51
CA GLU A 534 4.51 -24.71 -16.66
C GLU A 534 3.01 -24.65 -16.35
N THR A 535 2.52 -25.48 -15.41
CA THR A 535 1.09 -25.51 -15.07
C THR A 535 0.57 -24.17 -14.58
N ALA A 536 -0.54 -23.73 -15.18
CA ALA A 536 -1.29 -22.57 -14.76
C ALA A 536 -1.72 -22.66 -13.29
N CYS A 537 -1.74 -21.52 -12.60
CA CYS A 537 -2.19 -21.44 -11.21
C CYS A 537 -3.66 -21.85 -11.09
N SER A 538 -4.46 -21.50 -12.09
CA SER A 538 -5.89 -21.72 -12.17
C SER A 538 -6.32 -23.18 -12.18
N PHE A 539 -5.44 -24.10 -12.59
CA PHE A 539 -5.74 -25.53 -12.55
C PHE A 539 -6.05 -26.00 -11.12
N CYS A 540 -5.36 -25.45 -10.13
CA CYS A 540 -5.56 -25.78 -8.71
C CYS A 540 -6.32 -24.70 -7.94
N HIS A 541 -6.16 -23.43 -8.33
CA HIS A 541 -6.69 -22.28 -7.60
C HIS A 541 -7.95 -21.69 -8.22
N GLY A 542 -8.33 -22.12 -9.42
CA GLY A 542 -9.54 -21.69 -10.12
C GLY A 542 -10.73 -22.63 -9.88
N THR A 543 -11.88 -22.19 -10.34
CA THR A 543 -13.12 -22.94 -10.45
C THR A 543 -13.60 -22.97 -11.91
N GLY A 544 -14.43 -23.94 -12.25
CA GLY A 544 -15.00 -24.07 -13.59
C GLY A 544 -14.40 -25.21 -14.41
N SER A 545 -14.95 -25.41 -15.60
CA SER A 545 -14.67 -26.57 -16.44
C SER A 545 -13.68 -26.31 -17.57
N ASP A 546 -13.41 -25.04 -17.90
CA ASP A 546 -12.48 -24.65 -18.96
C ASP A 546 -11.44 -23.67 -18.45
N PHE A 547 -10.32 -23.59 -19.17
CA PHE A 547 -9.19 -22.76 -18.82
C PHE A 547 -9.56 -21.29 -18.65
N ILE A 548 -10.46 -20.73 -19.47
CA ILE A 548 -10.80 -19.31 -19.41
C ILE A 548 -11.54 -18.99 -18.10
N GLU A 549 -12.50 -19.82 -17.71
CA GLU A 549 -13.21 -19.66 -16.44
C GLU A 549 -12.32 -19.97 -15.23
N GLN A 550 -11.45 -20.98 -15.34
CA GLN A 550 -10.45 -21.27 -14.31
C GLN A 550 -9.50 -20.08 -14.10
N SER A 551 -8.92 -19.52 -15.17
CA SER A 551 -8.05 -18.34 -15.08
C SER A 551 -8.77 -17.14 -14.46
N ARG A 552 -10.02 -16.90 -14.89
CA ARG A 552 -10.83 -15.78 -14.40
C ARG A 552 -11.11 -15.92 -12.91
N SER A 553 -11.61 -17.06 -12.47
CA SER A 553 -11.91 -17.33 -11.07
C SER A 553 -10.65 -17.33 -10.20
N ALA A 554 -9.53 -17.88 -10.69
CA ALA A 554 -8.24 -17.83 -9.97
C ALA A 554 -7.71 -16.39 -9.80
N ALA A 555 -7.98 -15.50 -10.74
CA ALA A 555 -7.61 -14.09 -10.60
C ALA A 555 -8.53 -13.32 -9.65
N HIS A 556 -9.83 -13.61 -9.62
CA HIS A 556 -10.81 -12.80 -8.88
C HIS A 556 -11.17 -13.36 -7.50
N ALA A 557 -11.14 -14.69 -7.31
CA ALA A 557 -11.36 -15.35 -6.03
C ALA A 557 -10.62 -16.70 -5.96
N PRO A 558 -9.27 -16.70 -5.95
CA PRO A 558 -8.49 -17.94 -5.94
C PRO A 558 -8.76 -18.79 -4.72
N ILE A 559 -8.91 -20.09 -4.88
CA ILE A 559 -9.08 -21.02 -3.76
C ILE A 559 -7.78 -21.08 -2.93
N LYS A 560 -7.88 -20.85 -1.61
CA LYS A 560 -6.78 -21.08 -0.67
C LYS A 560 -6.40 -22.56 -0.60
N LEU A 561 -5.09 -22.86 -0.61
CA LEU A 561 -4.53 -24.22 -0.48
C LEU A 561 -5.08 -25.03 0.70
N GLU A 562 -5.36 -24.36 1.83
CA GLU A 562 -5.91 -25.02 3.02
C GLU A 562 -7.26 -25.71 2.77
N THR A 563 -7.97 -25.28 1.72
CA THR A 563 -9.34 -25.71 1.35
C THR A 563 -9.36 -26.85 0.34
N ILE A 564 -8.24 -27.15 -0.35
CA ILE A 564 -8.21 -28.04 -1.53
C ILE A 564 -8.39 -29.55 -1.18
N LEU A 565 -8.43 -29.93 0.11
CA LEU A 565 -8.50 -31.33 0.52
C LEU A 565 -9.84 -32.08 0.28
N ILE A 566 -10.83 -31.53 -0.43
CA ILE A 566 -12.14 -32.20 -0.58
C ILE A 566 -12.54 -32.49 -2.05
N GLN A 567 -11.84 -32.00 -3.06
CA GLN A 567 -12.22 -32.22 -4.45
C GLN A 567 -11.03 -32.63 -5.31
N GLY A 568 -10.74 -33.95 -5.36
CA GLY A 568 -9.65 -34.42 -6.24
C GLY A 568 -9.23 -35.88 -6.12
N SER A 569 -10.10 -36.81 -5.71
CA SER A 569 -9.90 -38.22 -6.06
C SER A 569 -10.51 -38.46 -7.44
N ILE A 570 -9.79 -38.11 -8.51
CA ILE A 570 -10.14 -38.55 -9.87
C ILE A 570 -8.97 -39.36 -10.44
N SER A 571 -9.29 -40.64 -10.56
CA SER A 571 -8.62 -41.77 -11.20
C SER A 571 -7.70 -41.42 -12.37
N SER A 572 -6.40 -41.66 -12.19
CA SER A 572 -5.46 -41.87 -13.29
C SER A 572 -5.64 -43.30 -13.85
N THR A 573 -6.39 -43.47 -14.92
CA THR A 573 -6.28 -44.67 -15.76
C THR A 573 -5.09 -44.51 -16.70
N SER A 574 -4.01 -45.21 -16.38
CA SER A 574 -2.88 -45.44 -17.27
C SER A 574 -3.29 -46.46 -18.33
N GLU A 575 -3.43 -46.05 -19.59
CA GLU A 575 -3.32 -46.97 -20.72
C GLU A 575 -1.92 -46.84 -21.31
N GLN A 576 -1.13 -47.90 -21.06
CA GLN A 576 0.08 -48.20 -21.80
C GLN A 576 -0.29 -48.43 -23.27
N GLN A 577 0.34 -47.71 -24.19
CA GLN A 577 0.54 -48.22 -25.54
C GLN A 577 2.01 -48.31 -25.89
N GLN A 578 2.37 -49.55 -26.21
CA GLN A 578 3.66 -50.04 -26.66
C GLN A 578 4.14 -49.34 -27.92
N SER A 579 5.45 -49.10 -27.91
CA SER A 579 6.34 -49.00 -29.06
C SER A 579 6.00 -50.02 -30.16
N THR A 580 5.77 -49.51 -31.38
CA THR A 580 6.19 -50.18 -32.61
C THR A 580 6.80 -49.18 -33.58
N SER A 581 8.01 -49.49 -33.99
CA SER A 581 8.83 -48.87 -35.02
C SER A 581 8.19 -48.93 -36.42
N ASN A 582 8.30 -47.83 -37.18
CA ASN A 582 8.77 -47.74 -38.57
C ASN A 582 8.03 -46.65 -39.35
N GLY A 583 8.80 -45.86 -40.11
CA GLY A 583 8.32 -45.35 -41.41
C GLY A 583 8.40 -43.84 -41.62
N THR A 584 9.47 -43.45 -42.33
CA THR A 584 9.43 -42.52 -43.47
C THR A 584 9.31 -41.02 -43.18
N ILE A 585 10.44 -40.36 -43.37
CA ILE A 585 10.60 -38.91 -43.52
C ILE A 585 10.08 -38.48 -44.90
N ILE A 586 9.12 -37.55 -44.94
CA ILE A 586 8.81 -36.72 -46.11
C ILE A 586 8.75 -35.26 -45.63
N PRO A 587 9.56 -34.33 -46.18
CA PRO A 587 9.45 -32.92 -45.85
C PRO A 587 8.39 -32.24 -46.74
N SER A 588 7.36 -31.67 -46.11
CA SER A 588 6.37 -30.81 -46.78
C SER A 588 6.79 -29.35 -46.63
N GLN A 589 6.99 -28.71 -47.78
CA GLN A 589 7.38 -27.31 -47.95
C GLN A 589 6.24 -26.36 -47.57
N PHE A 590 6.57 -25.28 -46.86
CA PHE A 590 5.69 -24.12 -46.66
C PHE A 590 5.78 -23.16 -47.87
N PRO A 591 4.67 -22.60 -48.36
CA PRO A 591 4.71 -21.51 -49.32
C PRO A 591 4.87 -20.14 -48.64
N THR A 592 5.84 -19.38 -49.12
CA THR A 592 6.11 -17.98 -48.78
C THR A 592 5.05 -17.07 -49.37
N ALA A 593 4.41 -16.22 -48.57
CA ALA A 593 3.52 -15.16 -49.03
C ALA A 593 4.30 -13.88 -49.32
N THR A 594 4.06 -13.31 -50.50
CA THR A 594 4.60 -12.07 -51.04
C THR A 594 3.84 -10.84 -50.53
N GLU A 595 4.59 -9.76 -50.23
CA GLU A 595 4.09 -8.42 -49.93
C GLU A 595 3.39 -7.77 -51.14
N PRO A 596 2.39 -6.89 -50.93
CA PRO A 596 1.92 -5.95 -51.94
C PRO A 596 2.54 -4.56 -51.76
N SER A 597 3.11 -4.05 -52.84
CA SER A 597 3.50 -2.67 -53.07
C SER A 597 2.28 -1.74 -53.18
N THR A 598 2.39 -0.55 -52.57
CA THR A 598 1.53 0.64 -52.73
C THR A 598 1.45 1.14 -54.17
N PRO A 599 0.40 1.91 -54.49
CA PRO A 599 0.51 3.38 -54.46
C PRO A 599 -0.34 4.03 -53.38
#